data_AF-A0A9P7HJS9-F1
#
_entry.id   AF-A0A9P7HJS9-F1
#
_cell.length_a   1.000
_cell.length_b   1.000
_cell.length_c   1.000
_cell.angle_alpha   90.00
_cell.angle_beta   90.00
_cell.angle_gamma   90.00
#
_symmetry.space_group_name_H-M   'P 1'
#
loop_
_entity.id
_entity.type
_entity.pdbx_description
1 polymer ?
#
loop_
_entity_poly.entity_id
_entity_poly.type
_entity_poly.pdbx_seq_one_letter_code
_entity_poly.pdbx_strand_id
1 'polypeptide(L)'
;MTSTQQPSAIDQPTTPFGIWGGGLIGLSTAAHLARKGVNTIIIDINDNQVSRINAAQFPPNFESWIGFPAEHYIKCGLIRATTDVSQLLLSSVNTHFIAVPTECNGEPYMEAIETVLSQIKEMFPYLCIIESTLIPGQTDSLGRMYGLPIGVATRRDWFTASENNLENCFRIYSGISDDISEKMEAVLSITCKRLHCATSCSVVELTKCLDNGIFHSMAMYASQVALAYPHINVAESLKLAATHWRLGNHVYFPSIGTGGPCVPLANKYLLLGARHSETLSIATDAVRYDSYSPIKVAALMKKQLKPGDRVAVLGICYRGDIRVHIESPHLKLAHELIRLGVDVGVHDPYYTKEELCAITGGTAFGFPNDLGGFQFVYVGANHEAYTKKTSTILSHLIPGQVILDNQGIWEAIADDARSLGISYRRVGGPNWTTTKLEEEESGQGLFFEQGSKQNQNIVYENEWFRIRTATDKTLSPKPYFILDRPDSTIIIPVSTSYRFLLQKQYRPHVARQSWEFPMGSIDAGETPKEAAHRELLEETGLSCSNTQPLATFYPIPGLASQRSHIFLAHITDEELDAKHYPNLSEGILAFQVVTAQILQSMIASNKIFDGFTLAAWSLFNAGSAELSNVCSSD
;
A
#
# COMPACT_ATOMS: atom_id res chain seq x y z
N MET A 1 50.97 -44.75 13.25
CA MET A 1 50.22 -44.97 14.50
C MET A 1 49.84 -43.62 15.07
N THR A 2 48.63 -43.16 14.79
CA THR A 2 47.97 -42.07 15.51
C THR A 2 46.48 -42.25 15.22
N SER A 3 45.78 -42.82 16.19
CA SER A 3 44.36 -43.18 16.10
C SER A 3 43.50 -41.94 15.99
N THR A 4 42.68 -41.90 14.94
CA THR A 4 41.49 -41.07 14.84
C THR A 4 40.50 -41.47 15.93
N GLN A 5 40.41 -40.67 17.00
CA GLN A 5 39.29 -40.73 17.94
C GLN A 5 38.06 -40.14 17.24
N GLN A 6 37.09 -41.00 16.93
CA GLN A 6 35.71 -40.58 16.68
C GLN A 6 35.19 -39.83 17.92
N PRO A 7 34.45 -38.72 17.76
CA PRO A 7 33.69 -38.16 18.86
C PRO A 7 32.66 -39.22 19.32
N SER A 8 32.73 -39.57 20.60
CA SER A 8 31.81 -40.48 21.27
C SER A 8 30.36 -40.01 21.15
N ALA A 9 29.47 -41.00 21.08
CA ALA A 9 28.03 -40.84 21.05
C ALA A 9 27.53 -39.91 22.17
N ILE A 10 26.71 -38.93 21.80
CA ILE A 10 26.01 -38.03 22.72
C ILE A 10 24.85 -38.81 23.33
N ASP A 11 25.06 -39.30 24.55
CA ASP A 11 24.07 -40.04 25.34
C ASP A 11 23.50 -39.11 26.42
N GLN A 12 22.74 -38.09 25.98
CA GLN A 12 21.66 -37.43 26.73
C GLN A 12 20.68 -36.84 25.72
N PRO A 13 19.35 -37.01 25.88
CA PRO A 13 18.40 -36.30 25.04
C PRO A 13 18.57 -34.80 25.31
N THR A 14 19.06 -34.08 24.30
CA THR A 14 19.14 -32.61 24.36
C THR A 14 17.73 -32.07 24.58
N THR A 15 17.60 -31.16 25.55
CA THR A 15 16.34 -30.46 25.83
C THR A 15 15.77 -29.89 24.53
N PRO A 16 14.49 -30.16 24.20
CA PRO A 16 13.91 -29.66 22.98
C PRO A 16 13.83 -28.13 22.95
N PHE A 17 13.84 -27.56 21.75
CA PHE A 17 13.54 -26.15 21.54
C PHE A 17 12.04 -25.95 21.29
N GLY A 18 11.46 -24.92 21.92
CA GLY A 18 10.08 -24.53 21.71
C GLY A 18 9.96 -23.58 20.53
N ILE A 19 9.05 -23.86 19.60
CA ILE A 19 8.81 -23.03 18.42
C ILE A 19 7.36 -22.53 18.46
N TRP A 20 7.15 -21.24 18.66
CA TRP A 20 5.82 -20.65 18.75
C TRP A 20 5.37 -20.14 17.38
N GLY A 21 4.36 -20.80 16.80
CA GLY A 21 3.86 -20.60 15.44
C GLY A 21 4.31 -21.70 14.48
N GLY A 22 3.36 -22.46 13.94
CA GLY A 22 3.58 -23.55 12.98
C GLY A 22 3.47 -23.14 11.51
N GLY A 23 3.54 -21.84 11.22
CA GLY A 23 3.60 -21.32 9.85
C GLY A 23 4.93 -21.62 9.14
N LEU A 24 5.14 -21.03 7.96
CA LEU A 24 6.35 -21.25 7.14
C LEU A 24 7.65 -20.99 7.92
N ILE A 25 7.69 -19.92 8.72
CA ILE A 25 8.85 -19.53 9.51
C ILE A 25 9.15 -20.57 10.59
N GLY A 26 8.21 -20.82 11.50
CA GLY A 26 8.46 -21.75 12.60
C GLY A 26 8.68 -23.19 12.14
N LEU A 27 7.93 -23.66 11.13
CA LEU A 27 8.12 -25.00 10.58
C LEU A 27 9.50 -25.16 9.92
N SER A 28 9.98 -24.15 9.19
CA SER A 28 11.35 -24.21 8.62
C SER A 28 12.43 -24.15 9.70
N THR A 29 12.25 -23.34 10.75
CA THR A 29 13.16 -23.34 11.91
C THR A 29 13.24 -24.73 12.55
N ALA A 30 12.09 -25.36 12.80
CA ALA A 30 12.01 -26.71 13.31
C ALA A 30 12.70 -27.74 12.41
N ALA A 31 12.45 -27.69 11.09
CA ALA A 31 13.06 -28.59 10.12
C ALA A 31 14.58 -28.47 10.06
N HIS A 32 15.12 -27.24 10.04
CA HIS A 32 16.57 -27.02 10.01
C HIS A 32 17.25 -27.44 11.32
N LEU A 33 16.61 -27.23 12.48
CA LEU A 33 17.08 -27.70 13.78
C LEU A 33 17.08 -29.23 13.85
N ALA A 34 15.98 -29.87 13.46
CA ALA A 34 15.87 -31.33 13.45
C ALA A 34 16.89 -31.99 12.52
N ARG A 35 17.20 -31.36 11.37
CA ARG A 35 18.29 -31.80 10.48
C ARG A 35 19.67 -31.81 11.15
N LYS A 36 19.86 -31.02 12.21
CA LYS A 36 21.07 -30.99 13.04
C LYS A 36 20.97 -31.87 14.29
N GLY A 37 19.90 -32.66 14.41
CA GLY A 37 19.66 -33.56 15.54
C GLY A 37 19.02 -32.89 16.77
N VAL A 38 18.50 -31.66 16.63
CA VAL A 38 17.84 -30.95 17.74
C VAL A 38 16.35 -31.27 17.76
N ASN A 39 15.85 -31.73 18.90
CA ASN A 39 14.43 -31.95 19.12
C ASN A 39 13.66 -30.62 19.14
N THR A 40 12.48 -30.56 18.53
CA THR A 40 11.65 -29.35 18.49
C THR A 40 10.18 -29.65 18.80
N ILE A 41 9.55 -28.70 19.50
CA ILE A 41 8.13 -28.74 19.85
C ILE A 41 7.50 -27.47 19.30
N ILE A 42 6.68 -27.61 18.26
CA ILE A 42 5.93 -26.51 17.67
C ILE A 42 4.63 -26.33 18.47
N ILE A 43 4.39 -25.12 18.95
CA ILE A 43 3.11 -24.68 19.50
C ILE A 43 2.39 -23.85 18.45
N ASP A 44 1.15 -24.23 18.13
CA ASP A 44 0.26 -23.42 17.30
C ASP A 44 -1.15 -23.43 17.91
N ILE A 45 -1.93 -22.39 17.71
CA ILE A 45 -3.31 -22.31 18.22
C ILE A 45 -4.30 -23.03 17.29
N ASN A 46 -3.90 -23.33 16.06
CA ASN A 46 -4.75 -23.93 15.04
C ASN A 46 -4.57 -25.46 15.01
N ASP A 47 -5.56 -26.19 15.53
CA ASP A 47 -5.58 -27.66 15.54
C ASP A 47 -5.41 -28.30 14.16
N ASN A 48 -5.92 -27.67 13.10
CA ASN A 48 -5.75 -28.16 11.73
C ASN A 48 -4.29 -28.04 11.30
N GLN A 49 -3.65 -26.90 11.57
CA GLN A 49 -2.23 -26.70 11.27
C GLN A 49 -1.36 -27.71 12.03
N VAL A 50 -1.64 -27.92 13.32
CA VAL A 50 -0.97 -28.95 14.15
C VAL A 50 -1.13 -30.34 13.54
N SER A 51 -2.36 -30.72 13.19
CA SER A 51 -2.67 -32.02 12.60
C SER A 51 -1.94 -32.24 11.28
N ARG A 52 -1.90 -31.22 10.41
CA ARG A 52 -1.18 -31.26 9.13
C ARG A 52 0.32 -31.44 9.32
N ILE A 53 0.93 -30.69 10.25
CA ILE A 53 2.37 -30.84 10.56
C ILE A 53 2.65 -32.26 11.05
N ASN A 54 1.89 -32.78 12.01
CA ASN A 54 2.09 -34.13 12.54
C ASN A 54 1.83 -35.23 11.51
N ALA A 55 1.02 -34.96 10.48
CA ALA A 55 0.81 -35.83 9.33
C ALA A 55 1.83 -35.64 8.19
N ALA A 56 2.87 -34.81 8.39
CA ALA A 56 3.87 -34.43 7.39
C ALA A 56 3.27 -33.85 6.09
N GLN A 57 2.17 -33.08 6.22
CA GLN A 57 1.51 -32.40 5.11
C GLN A 57 1.97 -30.93 5.02
N PHE A 58 2.92 -30.68 4.13
CA PHE A 58 3.55 -29.37 4.00
C PHE A 58 2.83 -28.43 3.01
N PRO A 59 3.03 -27.10 3.13
CA PRO A 59 2.65 -26.16 2.08
C PRO A 59 3.34 -26.49 0.75
N PRO A 60 2.77 -26.10 -0.40
CA PRO A 60 3.42 -26.23 -1.71
C PRO A 60 4.84 -25.66 -1.70
N ASN A 61 5.76 -26.34 -2.37
CA ASN A 61 7.17 -25.94 -2.53
C ASN A 61 8.01 -25.86 -1.24
N PHE A 62 7.46 -26.23 -0.07
CA PHE A 62 8.16 -26.11 1.22
C PHE A 62 9.49 -26.85 1.25
N GLU A 63 9.51 -28.14 0.89
CA GLU A 63 10.74 -28.96 0.91
C GLU A 63 11.77 -28.49 -0.13
N SER A 64 11.30 -27.99 -1.28
CA SER A 64 12.16 -27.37 -2.29
C SER A 64 12.80 -26.08 -1.78
N TRP A 65 12.07 -25.29 -0.99
CA TRP A 65 12.59 -24.06 -0.40
C TRP A 65 13.62 -24.33 0.70
N ILE A 66 13.33 -25.24 1.64
CA ILE A 66 14.30 -25.58 2.69
C ILE A 66 15.48 -26.41 2.13
N GLY A 67 15.29 -27.08 0.98
CA GLY A 67 16.33 -27.78 0.23
C GLY A 67 16.57 -29.23 0.69
N PHE A 68 15.64 -29.83 1.43
CA PHE A 68 15.71 -31.22 1.89
C PHE A 68 14.31 -31.74 2.29
N PRO A 69 14.08 -33.07 2.25
CA PRO A 69 12.83 -33.65 2.72
C PRO A 69 12.74 -33.58 4.26
N ALA A 70 11.60 -33.13 4.77
CA ALA A 70 11.36 -32.93 6.21
C ALA A 70 10.52 -34.04 6.85
N GLU A 71 9.84 -34.87 6.06
CA GLU A 71 8.92 -35.92 6.54
C GLU A 71 9.56 -36.88 7.56
N HIS A 72 10.81 -37.29 7.32
CA HIS A 72 11.52 -38.21 8.21
C HIS A 72 11.67 -37.68 9.64
N TYR A 73 11.88 -36.36 9.81
CA TYR A 73 12.08 -35.73 11.11
C TYR A 73 10.81 -35.72 11.97
N ILE A 74 9.63 -35.71 11.34
CA ILE A 74 8.34 -35.87 12.03
C ILE A 74 8.15 -37.34 12.42
N LYS A 75 8.39 -38.26 11.47
CA LYS A 75 8.24 -39.70 11.70
C LYS A 75 9.13 -40.24 12.83
N CYS A 76 10.35 -39.73 12.97
CA CYS A 76 11.26 -40.13 14.05
C CYS A 76 11.09 -39.31 15.34
N GLY A 77 10.13 -38.38 15.39
CA GLY A 77 9.79 -37.61 16.60
C GLY A 77 10.70 -36.42 16.90
N LEU A 78 11.65 -36.07 16.03
CA LEU A 78 12.49 -34.88 16.17
C LEU A 78 11.69 -33.57 16.01
N ILE A 79 10.56 -33.63 15.28
CA ILE A 79 9.60 -32.53 15.17
C ILE A 79 8.23 -33.04 15.62
N ARG A 80 7.61 -32.35 16.57
CA ARG A 80 6.20 -32.55 16.93
C ARG A 80 5.47 -31.22 17.07
N ALA A 81 4.20 -31.18 16.71
CA ALA A 81 3.34 -30.02 16.91
C ALA A 81 2.22 -30.31 17.93
N THR A 82 1.80 -29.30 18.69
CA THR A 82 0.71 -29.41 19.68
C THR A 82 0.06 -28.05 19.92
N THR A 83 -1.20 -28.05 20.36
CA THR A 83 -1.88 -26.86 20.90
C THR A 83 -1.69 -26.73 22.43
N ASP A 84 -1.29 -27.81 23.09
CA ASP A 84 -1.07 -27.87 24.53
C ASP A 84 0.31 -27.32 24.92
N VAL A 85 0.30 -26.10 25.45
CA VAL A 85 1.48 -25.37 25.95
C VAL A 85 2.17 -26.09 27.12
N SER A 86 1.43 -26.87 27.92
CA SER A 86 2.00 -27.59 29.07
C SER A 86 3.06 -28.63 28.66
N GLN A 87 3.03 -29.06 27.40
CA GLN A 87 4.03 -29.95 26.81
C GLN A 87 5.45 -29.34 26.80
N LEU A 88 5.58 -28.01 26.76
CA LEU A 88 6.88 -27.33 26.84
C LEU A 88 7.49 -27.48 28.24
N LEU A 89 6.68 -27.27 29.28
CA LEU A 89 7.08 -27.44 30.69
C LEU A 89 7.45 -28.91 30.99
N LEU A 90 6.60 -29.86 30.56
CA LEU A 90 6.85 -31.30 30.75
C LEU A 90 8.14 -31.76 30.05
N SER A 91 8.52 -31.12 28.96
CA SER A 91 9.75 -31.42 28.22
C SER A 91 10.94 -30.56 28.66
N SER A 92 10.80 -29.77 29.73
CA SER A 92 11.83 -28.87 30.27
C SER A 92 12.42 -27.90 29.24
N VAL A 93 11.62 -27.48 28.26
CA VAL A 93 12.05 -26.52 27.23
C VAL A 93 12.46 -25.20 27.88
N ASN A 94 13.64 -24.69 27.53
CA ASN A 94 14.16 -23.43 28.05
C ASN A 94 14.60 -22.44 26.96
N THR A 95 14.63 -22.86 25.69
CA THR A 95 14.98 -22.00 24.55
C THR A 95 13.79 -21.93 23.61
N HIS A 96 13.31 -20.71 23.32
CA HIS A 96 12.08 -20.49 22.57
C HIS A 96 12.31 -19.60 21.35
N PHE A 97 11.85 -20.04 20.19
CA PHE A 97 11.73 -19.23 18.99
C PHE A 97 10.28 -18.75 18.85
N ILE A 98 10.09 -17.46 18.55
CA ILE A 98 8.78 -16.83 18.42
C ILE A 98 8.56 -16.40 16.97
N ALA A 99 7.68 -17.12 16.28
CA ALA A 99 7.41 -17.04 14.85
C ALA A 99 5.89 -16.92 14.59
N VAL A 100 5.23 -16.07 15.36
CA VAL A 100 3.78 -15.81 15.26
C VAL A 100 3.48 -14.68 14.27
N PRO A 101 2.26 -14.62 13.69
CA PRO A 101 1.84 -13.50 12.86
C PRO A 101 1.94 -12.18 13.61
N THR A 102 2.45 -11.15 12.92
CA THR A 102 2.47 -9.77 13.43
C THR A 102 1.63 -8.82 12.59
N GLU A 103 0.75 -9.37 11.78
CA GLU A 103 -0.20 -8.65 10.94
C GLU A 103 -1.62 -9.12 11.29
N CYS A 104 -2.56 -8.18 11.31
CA CYS A 104 -3.98 -8.46 11.43
C CYS A 104 -4.76 -7.47 10.56
N ASN A 105 -5.56 -7.98 9.61
CA ASN A 105 -6.39 -7.19 8.68
C ASN A 105 -5.60 -6.13 7.90
N GLY A 106 -4.39 -6.46 7.46
CA GLY A 106 -3.51 -5.58 6.71
C GLY A 106 -2.79 -4.53 7.56
N GLU A 107 -2.88 -4.60 8.89
CA GLU A 107 -2.25 -3.67 9.82
C GLU A 107 -1.22 -4.36 10.74
N PRO A 108 -0.16 -3.65 11.17
CA PRO A 108 0.75 -4.12 12.21
C PRO A 108 0.02 -4.52 13.50
N TYR A 109 0.39 -5.67 14.07
CA TYR A 109 -0.32 -6.31 15.19
C TYR A 109 0.66 -7.05 16.11
N MET A 110 0.69 -6.71 17.41
CA MET A 110 1.71 -7.21 18.35
C MET A 110 1.17 -8.13 19.45
N GLU A 111 -0.15 -8.20 19.63
CA GLU A 111 -0.80 -8.94 20.71
C GLU A 111 -0.50 -10.44 20.68
N ALA A 112 -0.26 -11.03 19.49
CA ALA A 112 0.18 -12.43 19.39
C ALA A 112 1.54 -12.67 20.05
N ILE A 113 2.50 -11.75 19.89
CA ILE A 113 3.81 -11.85 20.54
C ILE A 113 3.65 -11.66 22.05
N GLU A 114 2.90 -10.66 22.48
CA GLU A 114 2.65 -10.40 23.90
C GLU A 114 1.99 -11.60 24.60
N THR A 115 0.99 -12.21 23.94
CA THR A 115 0.34 -13.44 24.42
C THR A 115 1.35 -14.56 24.61
N VAL A 116 2.21 -14.82 23.62
CA VAL A 116 3.25 -15.85 23.72
C VAL A 116 4.26 -15.53 24.82
N LEU A 117 4.74 -14.30 24.92
CA LEU A 117 5.70 -13.90 25.95
C LEU A 117 5.14 -14.04 27.36
N SER A 118 3.85 -13.74 27.56
CA SER A 118 3.17 -13.95 28.84
C SER A 118 3.18 -15.41 29.28
N GLN A 119 3.01 -16.34 28.34
CA GLN A 119 3.03 -17.78 28.62
C GLN A 119 4.46 -18.30 28.85
N ILE A 120 5.43 -17.83 28.05
CA ILE A 120 6.84 -18.20 28.22
C ILE A 120 7.38 -17.70 29.57
N LYS A 121 6.95 -16.53 30.04
CA LYS A 121 7.39 -15.96 31.31
C LYS A 121 7.22 -16.94 32.49
N GLU A 122 6.12 -17.67 32.53
CA GLU A 122 5.83 -18.67 33.57
C GLU A 122 6.77 -19.89 33.52
N MET A 123 7.56 -20.04 32.45
CA MET A 123 8.50 -21.15 32.25
C MET A 123 9.94 -20.82 32.66
N PHE A 124 10.25 -19.56 32.99
CA PHE A 124 11.61 -19.10 33.33
C PHE A 124 12.65 -19.51 32.26
N PRO A 125 12.50 -19.04 31.01
CA PRO A 125 13.31 -19.49 29.90
C PRO A 125 14.78 -19.09 30.07
N TYR A 126 15.67 -19.88 29.47
CA TYR A 126 17.07 -19.52 29.26
C TYR A 126 17.23 -18.46 28.18
N LEU A 127 16.46 -18.55 27.09
CA LEU A 127 16.56 -17.65 25.94
C LEU A 127 15.25 -17.60 25.14
N CYS A 128 14.86 -16.40 24.72
CA CYS A 128 13.78 -16.15 23.77
C CYS A 128 14.33 -15.44 22.52
N ILE A 129 14.02 -15.96 21.33
CA ILE A 129 14.43 -15.39 20.04
C ILE A 129 13.17 -15.05 19.24
N ILE A 130 12.92 -13.75 19.01
CA ILE A 130 11.84 -13.32 18.11
C ILE A 130 12.32 -13.42 16.67
N GLU A 131 11.63 -14.24 15.87
CA GLU A 131 11.81 -14.35 14.41
C GLU A 131 10.80 -13.52 13.62
N SER A 132 9.66 -13.20 14.25
CA SER A 132 8.61 -12.34 13.70
C SER A 132 9.07 -10.90 13.45
N THR A 133 8.41 -10.21 12.52
CA THR A 133 8.70 -8.79 12.24
C THR A 133 8.07 -7.91 13.32
N LEU A 134 8.83 -6.95 13.86
CA LEU A 134 8.42 -6.07 14.95
C LEU A 134 8.43 -4.60 14.52
N ILE A 135 7.72 -3.77 15.27
CA ILE A 135 7.89 -2.32 15.23
C ILE A 135 9.28 -1.97 15.83
N PRO A 136 10.10 -1.12 15.19
CA PRO A 136 11.38 -0.72 15.74
C PRO A 136 11.30 -0.18 17.17
N GLY A 137 12.14 -0.70 18.06
CA GLY A 137 12.20 -0.37 19.49
C GLY A 137 11.41 -1.30 20.40
N GLN A 138 10.71 -2.33 19.89
CA GLN A 138 9.80 -3.13 20.70
C GLN A 138 10.45 -4.24 21.51
N THR A 139 11.47 -4.93 20.98
CA THR A 139 12.10 -6.06 21.69
C THR A 139 12.62 -5.64 23.07
N ASP A 140 13.26 -4.47 23.16
CA ASP A 140 13.74 -3.92 24.42
C ASP A 140 12.61 -3.63 25.41
N SER A 141 11.48 -3.10 24.92
CA SER A 141 10.30 -2.81 25.73
C SER A 141 9.66 -4.11 26.25
N LEU A 142 9.48 -5.09 25.37
CA LEU A 142 8.92 -6.40 25.68
C LEU A 142 9.81 -7.15 26.68
N GLY A 143 11.12 -7.16 26.47
CA GLY A 143 12.09 -7.76 27.39
C GLY A 143 11.99 -7.20 28.80
N ARG A 144 11.89 -5.87 28.95
CA ARG A 144 11.69 -5.22 30.25
C ARG A 144 10.32 -5.51 30.85
N MET A 145 9.25 -5.45 30.05
CA MET A 145 7.88 -5.66 30.50
C MET A 145 7.67 -7.06 31.08
N TYR A 146 8.20 -8.09 30.40
CA TYR A 146 8.03 -9.47 30.80
C TYR A 146 9.17 -10.00 31.68
N GLY A 147 10.30 -9.28 31.77
CA GLY A 147 11.48 -9.70 32.53
C GLY A 147 12.18 -10.92 31.93
N LEU A 148 12.23 -11.00 30.60
CA LEU A 148 12.70 -12.18 29.86
C LEU A 148 14.09 -11.98 29.22
N PRO A 149 14.94 -13.03 29.16
CA PRO A 149 16.18 -13.03 28.38
C PRO A 149 15.86 -13.13 26.89
N ILE A 150 15.58 -11.99 26.25
CA ILE A 150 15.04 -11.94 24.88
C ILE A 150 15.99 -11.24 23.91
N GLY A 151 15.93 -11.66 22.66
CA GLY A 151 16.50 -10.93 21.53
C GLY A 151 15.71 -11.17 20.26
N VAL A 152 16.16 -10.54 19.19
CA VAL A 152 15.48 -10.54 17.89
C VAL A 152 16.45 -10.98 16.80
N ALA A 153 15.96 -11.84 15.91
CA ALA A 153 16.66 -12.35 14.73
C ALA A 153 15.65 -12.58 13.61
N THR A 154 15.11 -11.47 13.08
CA THR A 154 14.04 -11.48 12.08
C THR A 154 14.44 -12.24 10.82
N ARG A 155 13.47 -12.94 10.23
CA ARG A 155 13.72 -13.82 9.08
C ARG A 155 13.85 -13.04 7.78
N ARG A 156 14.82 -13.43 6.94
CA ARG A 156 15.20 -12.73 5.69
C ARG A 156 15.24 -13.64 4.47
N ASP A 157 14.80 -14.87 4.64
CA ASP A 157 14.84 -15.91 3.63
C ASP A 157 13.77 -15.70 2.53
N TRP A 158 14.07 -16.26 1.35
CA TRP A 158 13.26 -16.14 0.15
C TRP A 158 12.56 -17.46 -0.12
N PHE A 159 11.25 -17.54 0.20
CA PHE A 159 10.41 -18.76 0.24
C PHE A 159 10.31 -19.60 -1.03
N THR A 160 11.06 -19.29 -2.09
CA THR A 160 10.93 -19.92 -3.41
C THR A 160 12.22 -20.53 -3.93
N ALA A 161 13.36 -20.36 -3.24
CA ALA A 161 14.63 -20.92 -3.69
C ALA A 161 15.51 -21.35 -2.51
N SER A 162 16.18 -22.49 -2.66
CA SER A 162 17.10 -23.05 -1.65
C SER A 162 18.36 -22.21 -1.44
N GLU A 163 18.68 -21.33 -2.39
CA GLU A 163 19.86 -20.45 -2.35
C GLU A 163 19.80 -19.46 -1.19
N ASN A 164 18.61 -18.96 -0.86
CA ASN A 164 18.37 -17.97 0.19
C ASN A 164 17.41 -18.51 1.26
N ASN A 165 17.64 -19.75 1.72
CA ASN A 165 16.95 -20.35 2.86
C ASN A 165 17.60 -19.96 4.20
N LEU A 166 17.07 -20.46 5.31
CA LEU A 166 17.56 -20.19 6.68
C LEU A 166 19.06 -20.48 6.85
N GLU A 167 19.57 -21.53 6.22
CA GLU A 167 20.96 -21.96 6.37
C GLU A 167 21.93 -21.00 5.68
N ASN A 168 21.52 -20.50 4.52
CA ASN A 168 22.39 -19.73 3.64
C ASN A 168 22.19 -18.23 3.80
N CYS A 169 21.02 -17.69 4.17
CA CYS A 169 20.82 -16.24 4.28
C CYS A 169 21.69 -15.59 5.38
N PHE A 170 21.97 -14.28 5.26
CA PHE A 170 22.56 -13.53 6.37
C PHE A 170 21.52 -13.32 7.47
N ARG A 171 21.82 -13.82 8.65
CA ARG A 171 20.97 -13.67 9.82
C ARG A 171 21.53 -12.59 10.73
N ILE A 172 20.80 -11.48 10.79
CA ILE A 172 21.13 -10.33 11.63
C ILE A 172 20.39 -10.52 12.96
N TYR A 173 21.10 -10.37 14.08
CA TYR A 173 20.52 -10.58 15.40
C TYR A 173 21.10 -9.62 16.43
N SER A 174 20.39 -9.47 17.54
CA SER A 174 20.87 -8.79 18.75
C SER A 174 19.98 -9.19 19.92
N GLY A 175 20.59 -9.38 21.09
CA GLY A 175 19.92 -9.52 22.36
C GLY A 175 19.71 -8.18 23.04
N ILE A 176 18.84 -8.13 24.06
CA ILE A 176 18.70 -6.93 24.92
C ILE A 176 19.96 -6.64 25.76
N SER A 177 20.93 -7.55 25.76
CA SER A 177 22.27 -7.40 26.33
C SER A 177 23.29 -8.23 25.56
N ASP A 178 24.58 -7.99 25.81
CA ASP A 178 25.69 -8.73 25.20
C ASP A 178 25.66 -10.22 25.55
N ASP A 179 25.40 -10.58 26.82
CA ASP A 179 25.23 -11.98 27.26
C ASP A 179 24.11 -12.69 26.49
N ILE A 180 22.98 -12.01 26.25
CA ILE A 180 21.90 -12.60 25.46
C ILE A 180 22.32 -12.75 23.99
N SER A 181 23.06 -11.78 23.45
CA SER A 181 23.59 -11.87 22.09
C SER A 181 24.53 -13.07 21.92
N GLU A 182 25.44 -13.32 22.87
CA GLU A 182 26.32 -14.50 22.86
C GLU A 182 25.53 -15.81 22.86
N LYS A 183 24.48 -15.90 23.71
CA LYS A 183 23.58 -17.07 23.75
C LYS A 183 22.83 -17.26 22.43
N MET A 184 22.36 -16.17 21.83
CA MET A 184 21.72 -16.21 20.52
C MET A 184 22.69 -16.71 19.46
N GLU A 185 23.93 -16.27 19.44
CA GLU A 185 24.93 -16.72 18.46
C GLU A 185 25.13 -18.24 18.52
N ALA A 186 25.27 -18.79 19.74
CA ALA A 186 25.41 -20.22 19.96
C ALA A 186 24.20 -21.01 19.44
N VAL A 187 22.98 -20.51 19.64
CA VAL A 187 21.74 -21.16 19.19
C VAL A 187 21.53 -21.01 17.67
N LEU A 188 21.73 -19.81 17.13
CA LEU A 188 21.50 -19.49 15.73
C LEU A 188 22.51 -20.18 14.81
N SER A 189 23.75 -20.36 15.26
CA SER A 189 24.84 -20.99 14.49
C SER A 189 24.63 -22.49 14.23
N ILE A 190 23.71 -23.13 14.97
CA ILE A 190 23.29 -24.51 14.70
C ILE A 190 22.76 -24.64 13.27
N THR A 191 21.95 -23.66 12.84
CA THR A 191 21.22 -23.72 11.57
C THR A 191 21.77 -22.78 10.50
N CYS A 192 22.31 -21.62 10.89
CA CYS A 192 22.70 -20.57 9.96
C CYS A 192 24.22 -20.39 9.89
N LYS A 193 24.77 -20.33 8.67
CA LYS A 193 26.22 -20.18 8.44
C LYS A 193 26.72 -18.75 8.54
N ARG A 194 25.84 -17.76 8.37
CA ARG A 194 26.20 -16.35 8.21
C ARG A 194 25.45 -15.52 9.24
N LEU A 195 26.06 -15.34 10.41
CA LEU A 195 25.52 -14.54 11.49
C LEU A 195 26.17 -13.16 11.52
N HIS A 196 25.39 -12.14 11.86
CA HIS A 196 25.89 -10.79 12.10
C HIS A 196 25.19 -10.19 13.32
N CYS A 197 25.95 -9.98 14.40
CA CYS A 197 25.43 -9.30 15.58
C CYS A 197 25.34 -7.79 15.30
N ALA A 198 24.15 -7.23 15.41
CA ALA A 198 23.94 -5.80 15.37
C ALA A 198 24.24 -5.17 16.75
N THR A 199 24.33 -3.84 16.78
CA THR A 199 24.63 -3.08 18.00
C THR A 199 23.45 -2.99 18.98
N SER A 200 22.22 -3.25 18.52
CA SER A 200 21.02 -3.28 19.37
C SER A 200 19.86 -4.00 18.69
N CYS A 201 18.87 -4.43 19.47
CA CYS A 201 17.62 -5.00 18.95
C CYS A 201 16.91 -4.04 17.98
N SER A 202 16.86 -2.74 18.33
CA SER A 202 16.26 -1.70 17.48
C SER A 202 16.88 -1.62 16.08
N VAL A 203 18.20 -1.84 15.96
CA VAL A 203 18.89 -1.87 14.65
C VAL A 203 18.46 -3.08 13.83
N VAL A 204 18.24 -4.24 14.47
CA VAL A 204 17.76 -5.46 13.78
C VAL A 204 16.32 -5.26 13.26
N GLU A 205 15.44 -4.74 14.11
CA GLU A 205 14.03 -4.48 13.79
C GLU A 205 13.91 -3.45 12.66
N LEU A 206 14.67 -2.35 12.76
CA LEU A 206 14.73 -1.33 11.72
C LEU A 206 15.28 -1.91 10.41
N THR A 207 16.34 -2.72 10.46
CA THR A 207 16.90 -3.36 9.26
C THR A 207 15.84 -4.17 8.51
N LYS A 208 14.99 -4.91 9.23
CA LYS A 208 13.91 -5.69 8.61
C LYS A 208 12.85 -4.79 7.94
N CYS A 209 12.51 -3.68 8.58
CA CYS A 209 11.60 -2.69 7.99
C CYS A 209 12.21 -2.04 6.75
N LEU A 210 13.52 -1.74 6.76
CA LEU A 210 14.24 -1.16 5.63
C LEU A 210 14.34 -2.13 4.45
N ASP A 211 14.66 -3.40 4.68
CA ASP A 211 14.76 -4.42 3.62
C ASP A 211 13.50 -4.44 2.74
N ASN A 212 12.35 -4.61 3.38
CA ASN A 212 11.07 -4.70 2.70
C ASN A 212 10.53 -3.31 2.29
N GLY A 213 10.78 -2.28 3.09
CA GLY A 213 10.27 -0.92 2.87
C GLY A 213 10.93 -0.22 1.68
N ILE A 214 12.22 -0.44 1.44
CA ILE A 214 12.90 0.00 0.22
C ILE A 214 12.27 -0.69 -0.99
N PHE A 215 12.12 -2.02 -0.94
CA PHE A 215 11.49 -2.76 -2.03
C PHE A 215 10.06 -2.29 -2.31
N HIS A 216 9.25 -2.11 -1.25
CA HIS A 216 7.88 -1.59 -1.34
C HIS A 216 7.85 -0.22 -2.02
N SER A 217 8.68 0.72 -1.56
CA SER A 217 8.73 2.08 -2.09
C SER A 217 9.17 2.11 -3.55
N MET A 218 10.15 1.31 -3.94
CA MET A 218 10.62 1.23 -5.32
C MET A 218 9.57 0.58 -6.25
N ALA A 219 8.84 -0.43 -5.77
CA ALA A 219 7.73 -1.02 -6.52
C ALA A 219 6.58 -0.03 -6.76
N MET A 220 6.25 0.79 -5.75
CA MET A 220 5.25 1.85 -5.88
C MET A 220 5.72 2.97 -6.79
N TYR A 221 6.99 3.38 -6.68
CA TYR A 221 7.61 4.32 -7.62
C TYR A 221 7.51 3.83 -9.06
N ALA A 222 7.89 2.58 -9.34
CA ALA A 222 7.81 1.99 -10.68
C ALA A 222 6.38 2.01 -11.25
N SER A 223 5.39 1.72 -10.40
CA SER A 223 3.97 1.71 -10.77
C SER A 223 3.42 3.13 -11.01
N GLN A 224 3.87 4.11 -10.24
CA GLN A 224 3.55 5.53 -10.47
C GLN A 224 4.16 6.06 -11.76
N VAL A 225 5.42 5.73 -12.07
CA VAL A 225 6.07 6.09 -13.34
C VAL A 225 5.29 5.53 -14.53
N ALA A 226 4.80 4.29 -14.43
CA ALA A 226 3.95 3.66 -15.45
C ALA A 226 2.62 4.41 -15.71
N LEU A 227 2.12 5.18 -14.74
CA LEU A 227 0.95 6.04 -14.92
C LEU A 227 1.33 7.45 -15.40
N ALA A 228 2.51 7.95 -15.03
CA ALA A 228 3.00 9.26 -15.44
C ALA A 228 3.36 9.32 -16.92
N TYR A 229 3.76 8.18 -17.51
CA TYR A 229 4.14 8.07 -18.92
C TYR A 229 3.29 7.02 -19.66
N PRO A 230 1.97 7.26 -19.84
CA PRO A 230 1.02 6.25 -20.30
C PRO A 230 1.32 5.74 -21.72
N HIS A 231 1.96 6.54 -22.58
CA HIS A 231 2.26 6.16 -23.96
C HIS A 231 3.61 5.45 -24.14
N ILE A 232 4.41 5.34 -23.07
CA ILE A 232 5.76 4.76 -23.11
C ILE A 232 5.73 3.35 -22.53
N ASN A 233 6.55 2.44 -23.08
CA ASN A 233 6.82 1.15 -22.47
C ASN A 233 7.72 1.31 -21.24
N VAL A 234 7.12 1.65 -20.10
CA VAL A 234 7.83 1.85 -18.83
C VAL A 234 8.40 0.53 -18.31
N ALA A 235 7.72 -0.60 -18.54
CA ALA A 235 8.23 -1.92 -18.17
C ALA A 235 9.57 -2.23 -18.87
N GLU A 236 9.69 -1.93 -20.16
CA GLU A 236 10.97 -2.03 -20.89
C GLU A 236 12.01 -1.03 -20.39
N SER A 237 11.59 0.21 -20.15
CA SER A 237 12.47 1.26 -19.64
C SER A 237 13.09 0.88 -18.27
N LEU A 238 12.32 0.25 -17.39
CA LEU A 238 12.79 -0.26 -16.09
C LEU A 238 13.71 -1.48 -16.24
N LYS A 239 13.46 -2.38 -17.21
CA LYS A 239 14.39 -3.46 -17.56
C LYS A 239 15.75 -2.88 -18.01
N LEU A 240 15.74 -1.85 -18.86
CA LEU A 240 16.95 -1.19 -19.31
C LEU A 240 17.65 -0.43 -18.18
N ALA A 241 16.91 0.27 -17.33
CA ALA A 241 17.46 0.96 -16.17
C ALA A 241 18.20 0.00 -15.22
N ALA A 242 17.66 -1.19 -14.98
CA ALA A 242 18.27 -2.19 -14.11
C ALA A 242 19.68 -2.64 -14.55
N THR A 243 20.03 -2.50 -15.84
CA THR A 243 21.39 -2.77 -16.34
C THR A 243 22.44 -1.84 -15.75
N HIS A 244 22.01 -0.70 -15.18
CA HIS A 244 22.91 0.21 -14.49
C HIS A 244 23.39 -0.41 -13.17
N TRP A 245 24.71 -0.47 -12.97
CA TRP A 245 25.37 -1.12 -11.83
C TRP A 245 24.79 -0.75 -10.44
N ARG A 246 24.41 0.51 -10.21
CA ARG A 246 23.73 0.97 -8.98
C ARG A 246 22.44 0.23 -8.62
N LEU A 247 21.71 -0.29 -9.61
CA LEU A 247 20.45 -1.02 -9.40
C LEU A 247 20.65 -2.54 -9.32
N GLY A 248 21.90 -3.01 -9.42
CA GLY A 248 22.26 -4.40 -9.16
C GLY A 248 21.55 -5.43 -10.04
N ASN A 249 21.18 -5.07 -11.28
CA ASN A 249 20.36 -5.90 -12.19
C ASN A 249 18.99 -6.30 -11.61
N HIS A 250 18.52 -5.61 -10.57
CA HIS A 250 17.18 -5.83 -10.03
C HIS A 250 16.17 -4.97 -10.79
N VAL A 251 15.12 -5.61 -11.32
CA VAL A 251 14.05 -4.91 -12.04
C VAL A 251 12.84 -4.77 -11.13
N TYR A 252 12.45 -3.53 -10.84
CA TYR A 252 11.18 -3.21 -10.19
C TYR A 252 10.10 -3.10 -11.26
N PHE A 253 9.35 -4.17 -11.51
CA PHE A 253 8.27 -4.12 -12.49
C PHE A 253 7.06 -3.35 -11.98
N PRO A 254 6.41 -2.52 -12.83
CA PRO A 254 5.11 -1.94 -12.53
C PRO A 254 4.10 -3.06 -12.23
N SER A 255 3.25 -2.83 -11.24
CA SER A 255 2.18 -3.75 -10.81
C SER A 255 0.99 -2.92 -10.35
N ILE A 256 -0.20 -3.52 -10.25
CA ILE A 256 -1.35 -2.85 -9.64
C ILE A 256 -1.21 -2.67 -8.12
N GLY A 257 -0.20 -3.29 -7.50
CA GLY A 257 0.13 -3.16 -6.08
C GLY A 257 1.14 -4.22 -5.63
N THR A 258 1.51 -4.21 -4.36
CA THR A 258 2.24 -5.29 -3.67
C THR A 258 1.29 -6.10 -2.78
N GLY A 259 1.77 -7.23 -2.26
CA GLY A 259 0.98 -8.05 -1.35
C GLY A 259 1.81 -8.98 -0.49
N GLY A 260 1.12 -9.81 0.28
CA GLY A 260 1.71 -10.69 1.29
C GLY A 260 1.87 -9.98 2.65
N PRO A 261 2.20 -10.73 3.71
CA PRO A 261 2.18 -10.22 5.09
C PRO A 261 3.41 -9.38 5.48
N CYS A 262 4.32 -9.11 4.54
CA CYS A 262 5.63 -8.53 4.83
C CYS A 262 5.88 -7.21 4.11
N VAL A 263 5.74 -7.19 2.78
CA VAL A 263 6.13 -6.03 1.95
C VAL A 263 5.19 -4.84 2.12
N PRO A 264 3.86 -4.97 1.97
CA PRO A 264 2.92 -3.85 2.14
C PRO A 264 2.94 -3.24 3.55
N LEU A 265 3.27 -4.05 4.56
CA LEU A 265 3.30 -3.64 5.95
C LEU A 265 4.63 -3.04 6.40
N ALA A 266 5.73 -3.27 5.66
CA ALA A 266 7.07 -2.84 6.08
C ALA A 266 7.14 -1.34 6.35
N ASN A 267 6.59 -0.53 5.45
CA ASN A 267 6.50 0.91 5.63
C ASN A 267 5.50 1.30 6.74
N LYS A 268 4.46 0.50 7.01
CA LYS A 268 3.56 0.72 8.16
C LYS A 268 4.28 0.49 9.50
N TYR A 269 5.04 -0.59 9.64
CA TYR A 269 5.88 -0.81 10.85
C TYR A 269 6.90 0.31 11.03
N LEU A 270 7.53 0.75 9.95
CA LEU A 270 8.49 1.85 9.96
C LEU A 270 7.83 3.16 10.46
N LEU A 271 6.65 3.50 9.92
CA LEU A 271 5.90 4.70 10.31
C LEU A 271 5.45 4.65 11.77
N LEU A 272 4.94 3.51 12.24
CA LEU A 272 4.50 3.34 13.63
C LEU A 272 5.66 3.41 14.64
N GLY A 273 6.86 2.94 14.26
CA GLY A 273 8.05 2.98 15.11
C GLY A 273 8.78 4.32 15.10
N ALA A 274 8.43 5.24 14.19
CA ALA A 274 9.14 6.50 14.03
C ALA A 274 8.68 7.54 15.07
N ARG A 275 9.65 8.18 15.75
CA ARG A 275 9.37 9.37 16.57
C ARG A 275 8.96 10.58 15.74
N HIS A 276 9.48 10.64 14.52
CA HIS A 276 9.25 11.71 13.54
C HIS A 276 8.72 11.10 12.23
N SER A 277 7.51 10.54 12.28
CA SER A 277 6.88 9.88 11.11
C SER A 277 6.62 10.81 9.90
N GLU A 278 6.45 12.11 10.10
CA GLU A 278 6.36 13.15 9.08
C GLU A 278 7.56 13.21 8.14
N THR A 279 8.73 12.83 8.63
CA THR A 279 9.96 12.82 7.82
C THR A 279 9.97 11.68 6.80
N LEU A 280 9.07 10.70 6.94
CA LEU A 280 8.96 9.51 6.10
C LEU A 280 7.90 9.67 5.01
N SER A 281 7.94 10.79 4.28
CA SER A 281 6.98 11.10 3.21
C SER A 281 6.95 10.05 2.10
N ILE A 282 8.11 9.49 1.74
CA ILE A 282 8.23 8.41 0.73
C ILE A 282 7.51 7.14 1.19
N ALA A 283 7.71 6.73 2.45
CA ALA A 283 7.06 5.54 3.00
C ALA A 283 5.54 5.76 3.09
N THR A 284 5.12 6.96 3.49
CA THR A 284 3.70 7.35 3.56
C THR A 284 3.04 7.31 2.19
N ASP A 285 3.67 7.88 1.16
CA ASP A 285 3.14 7.84 -0.20
C ASP A 285 3.08 6.41 -0.75
N ALA A 286 4.10 5.58 -0.49
CA ALA A 286 4.11 4.19 -0.90
C ALA A 286 2.91 3.42 -0.30
N VAL A 287 2.65 3.55 1.01
CA VAL A 287 1.49 2.92 1.67
C VAL A 287 0.17 3.41 1.10
N ARG A 288 0.04 4.74 0.90
CA ARG A 288 -1.17 5.35 0.35
C ARG A 288 -1.44 4.87 -1.08
N TYR A 289 -0.43 4.90 -1.94
CA TYR A 289 -0.56 4.51 -3.33
C TYR A 289 -0.87 3.01 -3.45
N ASP A 290 -0.19 2.15 -2.70
CA ASP A 290 -0.42 0.70 -2.73
C ASP A 290 -1.87 0.33 -2.32
N SER A 291 -2.41 1.04 -1.33
CA SER A 291 -3.79 0.84 -0.86
C SER A 291 -4.83 1.25 -1.91
N TYR A 292 -4.54 2.29 -2.69
CA TYR A 292 -5.48 2.85 -3.67
C TYR A 292 -5.32 2.27 -5.08
N SER A 293 -4.13 1.80 -5.45
CA SER A 293 -3.81 1.41 -6.82
C SER A 293 -4.70 0.29 -7.38
N PRO A 294 -4.97 -0.83 -6.67
CA PRO A 294 -5.91 -1.85 -7.15
C PRO A 294 -7.33 -1.28 -7.38
N ILE A 295 -7.78 -0.37 -6.51
CA ILE A 295 -9.10 0.26 -6.61
C ILE A 295 -9.17 1.15 -7.86
N LYS A 296 -8.13 1.95 -8.10
CA LYS A 296 -8.01 2.79 -9.29
C LYS A 296 -8.04 1.94 -10.56
N VAL A 297 -7.31 0.83 -10.60
CA VAL A 297 -7.26 -0.05 -11.77
C VAL A 297 -8.60 -0.74 -12.02
N ALA A 298 -9.29 -1.21 -10.98
CA ALA A 298 -10.64 -1.75 -11.11
C ALA A 298 -11.61 -0.72 -11.70
N ALA A 299 -11.55 0.54 -11.25
CA ALA A 299 -12.37 1.62 -11.81
C ALA A 299 -12.05 1.89 -13.29
N LEU A 300 -10.77 1.85 -13.69
CA LEU A 300 -10.35 1.97 -15.09
C LEU A 300 -10.80 0.79 -15.95
N MET A 301 -10.77 -0.44 -15.41
CA MET A 301 -11.32 -1.61 -16.08
C MET A 301 -12.83 -1.47 -16.27
N LYS A 302 -13.56 -1.05 -15.22
CA LYS A 302 -15.02 -0.85 -15.28
C LYS A 302 -15.44 0.11 -16.40
N LYS A 303 -14.69 1.20 -16.62
CA LYS A 303 -14.96 2.15 -17.72
C LYS A 303 -14.88 1.54 -19.12
N GLN A 304 -14.20 0.40 -19.27
CA GLN A 304 -14.04 -0.30 -20.55
C GLN A 304 -15.12 -1.37 -20.78
N LEU A 305 -15.89 -1.72 -19.75
CA LEU A 305 -16.91 -2.75 -19.80
C LEU A 305 -18.25 -2.19 -20.25
N LYS A 306 -18.96 -2.94 -21.09
CA LYS A 306 -20.35 -2.71 -21.43
C LYS A 306 -21.28 -3.34 -20.38
N PRO A 307 -22.54 -2.90 -20.28
CA PRO A 307 -23.53 -3.59 -19.46
C PRO A 307 -23.64 -5.07 -19.85
N GLY A 308 -23.48 -5.96 -18.87
CA GLY A 308 -23.49 -7.41 -19.09
C GLY A 308 -22.12 -8.05 -19.37
N ASP A 309 -21.08 -7.24 -19.59
CA ASP A 309 -19.72 -7.79 -19.73
C ASP A 309 -19.23 -8.39 -18.42
N ARG A 310 -18.53 -9.52 -18.52
CA ARG A 310 -17.95 -10.26 -17.38
C ARG A 310 -16.44 -10.15 -17.37
N VAL A 311 -15.86 -10.19 -16.16
CA VAL A 311 -14.40 -10.15 -15.94
C VAL A 311 -13.91 -11.45 -15.32
N ALA A 312 -12.90 -12.08 -15.93
CA ALA A 312 -12.15 -13.17 -15.30
C ALA A 312 -10.96 -12.61 -14.52
N VAL A 313 -10.80 -13.02 -13.27
CA VAL A 313 -9.63 -12.75 -12.42
C VAL A 313 -8.87 -14.06 -12.19
N LEU A 314 -7.66 -14.14 -12.73
CA LEU A 314 -6.78 -15.29 -12.61
C LEU A 314 -5.74 -15.08 -11.50
N GLY A 315 -5.90 -15.82 -10.42
CA GLY A 315 -5.01 -15.83 -9.25
C GLY A 315 -5.41 -14.76 -8.23
N ILE A 316 -5.73 -15.20 -7.02
CA ILE A 316 -6.01 -14.32 -5.87
C ILE A 316 -4.86 -14.29 -4.88
N CYS A 317 -3.89 -15.20 -5.01
CA CYS A 317 -2.66 -15.18 -4.22
C CYS A 317 -1.83 -13.93 -4.52
N TYR A 318 -1.10 -13.38 -3.55
CA TYR A 318 -0.27 -12.19 -3.81
C TYR A 318 0.94 -12.47 -4.73
N ARG A 319 1.26 -13.75 -4.94
CA ARG A 319 2.35 -14.26 -5.77
C ARG A 319 2.00 -15.65 -6.29
N GLY A 320 2.63 -16.07 -7.38
CA GLY A 320 2.52 -17.42 -7.92
C GLY A 320 3.01 -18.50 -6.96
N ASP A 321 2.38 -19.67 -7.09
CA ASP A 321 2.71 -20.94 -6.44
C ASP A 321 2.84 -20.93 -4.92
N ILE A 322 2.05 -20.09 -4.27
CA ILE A 322 1.85 -20.04 -2.82
C ILE A 322 0.37 -19.94 -2.50
N ARG A 323 -0.10 -20.58 -1.42
CA ARG A 323 -1.49 -20.48 -0.94
C ARG A 323 -1.65 -19.35 0.08
N VAL A 324 -1.41 -18.10 -0.33
CA VAL A 324 -1.51 -16.91 0.54
C VAL A 324 -2.15 -15.76 -0.23
N HIS A 325 -3.34 -15.33 0.21
CA HIS A 325 -4.08 -14.21 -0.38
C HIS A 325 -4.08 -12.94 0.50
N ILE A 326 -3.44 -12.98 1.67
CA ILE A 326 -3.33 -11.85 2.60
C ILE A 326 -2.69 -10.65 1.89
N GLU A 327 -3.33 -9.49 2.03
CA GLU A 327 -2.94 -8.23 1.37
C GLU A 327 -2.75 -8.34 -0.15
N SER A 328 -3.33 -9.36 -0.81
CA SER A 328 -3.17 -9.55 -2.25
C SER A 328 -3.80 -8.40 -3.03
N PRO A 329 -3.06 -7.75 -3.95
CA PRO A 329 -3.62 -6.68 -4.77
C PRO A 329 -4.64 -7.22 -5.77
N HIS A 330 -4.54 -8.49 -6.16
CA HIS A 330 -5.49 -9.17 -7.05
C HIS A 330 -6.84 -9.42 -6.37
N LEU A 331 -6.81 -9.76 -5.07
CA LEU A 331 -8.02 -9.90 -4.28
C LEU A 331 -8.71 -8.55 -4.09
N LYS A 332 -7.94 -7.50 -3.76
CA LYS A 332 -8.45 -6.12 -3.66
C LYS A 332 -9.11 -5.64 -4.97
N LEU A 333 -8.48 -5.94 -6.11
CA LEU A 333 -9.05 -5.67 -7.44
C LEU A 333 -10.39 -6.40 -7.66
N ALA A 334 -10.45 -7.70 -7.34
CA ALA A 334 -11.66 -8.51 -7.51
C ALA A 334 -12.82 -7.99 -6.64
N HIS A 335 -12.55 -7.71 -5.36
CA HIS A 335 -13.53 -7.12 -4.45
C HIS A 335 -14.05 -5.78 -4.96
N GLU A 336 -13.17 -4.91 -5.47
CA GLU A 336 -13.58 -3.61 -6.00
C GLU A 336 -14.44 -3.75 -7.26
N LEU A 337 -14.08 -4.64 -8.19
CA LEU A 337 -14.90 -4.90 -9.39
C LEU A 337 -16.31 -5.37 -9.01
N ILE A 338 -16.42 -6.30 -8.05
CA ILE A 338 -17.71 -6.78 -7.52
C ILE A 338 -18.49 -5.64 -6.87
N ARG A 339 -17.82 -4.80 -6.05
CA ARG A 339 -18.42 -3.61 -5.43
C ARG A 339 -18.96 -2.62 -6.46
N LEU A 340 -18.31 -2.50 -7.61
CA LEU A 340 -18.72 -1.69 -8.77
C LEU A 340 -19.81 -2.38 -9.64
N GLY A 341 -20.36 -3.51 -9.19
CA GLY A 341 -21.43 -4.24 -9.87
C GLY A 341 -20.98 -4.96 -11.14
N VAL A 342 -19.72 -5.38 -11.22
CA VAL A 342 -19.22 -6.23 -12.30
C VAL A 342 -19.45 -7.70 -11.94
N ASP A 343 -19.89 -8.50 -12.92
CA ASP A 343 -19.88 -9.96 -12.79
C ASP A 343 -18.45 -10.47 -12.92
N VAL A 344 -17.88 -10.91 -11.80
CA VAL A 344 -16.50 -11.36 -11.69
C VAL A 344 -16.46 -12.89 -11.54
N GLY A 345 -15.78 -13.53 -12.48
CA GLY A 345 -15.32 -14.90 -12.35
C GLY A 345 -13.93 -14.94 -11.74
N VAL A 346 -13.67 -15.85 -10.80
CA VAL A 346 -12.36 -16.04 -10.16
C VAL A 346 -11.86 -17.47 -10.33
N HIS A 347 -10.54 -17.60 -10.51
CA HIS A 347 -9.86 -18.89 -10.49
C HIS A 347 -8.53 -18.76 -9.77
N ASP A 348 -8.18 -19.74 -8.94
CA ASP A 348 -6.86 -19.92 -8.34
C ASP A 348 -6.62 -21.42 -8.11
N PRO A 349 -5.51 -22.01 -8.58
CA PRO A 349 -5.29 -23.45 -8.49
C PRO A 349 -5.06 -23.96 -7.06
N TYR A 350 -4.82 -23.08 -6.08
CA TYR A 350 -4.53 -23.45 -4.69
C TYR A 350 -5.74 -23.31 -3.75
N TYR A 351 -6.91 -22.93 -4.28
CA TYR A 351 -8.17 -22.84 -3.53
C TYR A 351 -9.25 -23.67 -4.21
N THR A 352 -10.15 -24.22 -3.39
CA THR A 352 -11.35 -24.88 -3.89
C THR A 352 -12.34 -23.85 -4.45
N LYS A 353 -13.32 -24.29 -5.24
CA LYS A 353 -14.34 -23.40 -5.81
C LYS A 353 -15.16 -22.73 -4.70
N GLU A 354 -15.47 -23.47 -3.65
CA GLU A 354 -16.23 -23.00 -2.50
C GLU A 354 -15.45 -21.92 -1.74
N GLU A 355 -14.16 -22.14 -1.51
CA GLU A 355 -13.27 -21.14 -0.90
C GLU A 355 -13.17 -19.87 -1.74
N LEU A 356 -13.01 -20.00 -3.06
CA LEU A 356 -12.94 -18.85 -3.97
C LEU A 356 -14.21 -18.00 -3.89
N CYS A 357 -15.39 -18.63 -3.96
CA CYS A 357 -16.66 -17.92 -3.82
C CYS A 357 -16.78 -17.24 -2.45
N ALA A 358 -16.39 -17.92 -1.36
CA ALA A 358 -16.49 -17.38 -0.01
C ALA A 358 -15.53 -16.20 0.25
N ILE A 359 -14.28 -16.29 -0.25
CA ILE A 359 -13.25 -15.26 -0.05
C ILE A 359 -13.53 -14.03 -0.90
N THR A 360 -13.96 -14.23 -2.15
CA THR A 360 -14.04 -13.14 -3.14
C THR A 360 -15.45 -12.55 -3.28
N GLY A 361 -16.50 -13.33 -3.00
CA GLY A 361 -17.87 -12.99 -3.38
C GLY A 361 -18.17 -13.12 -4.88
N GLY A 362 -17.19 -13.53 -5.69
CA GLY A 362 -17.34 -13.79 -7.12
C GLY A 362 -17.73 -15.24 -7.42
N THR A 363 -17.78 -15.58 -8.71
CA THR A 363 -18.12 -16.94 -9.18
C THR A 363 -16.85 -17.72 -9.55
N ALA A 364 -16.64 -18.90 -8.96
CA ALA A 364 -15.55 -19.76 -9.38
C ALA A 364 -15.78 -20.33 -10.79
N PHE A 365 -14.77 -20.33 -11.66
CA PHE A 365 -14.85 -20.91 -13.00
C PHE A 365 -13.73 -21.93 -13.28
N GLY A 366 -13.88 -22.74 -14.33
CA GLY A 366 -12.88 -23.70 -14.79
C GLY A 366 -11.88 -23.09 -15.76
N PHE A 367 -10.61 -23.05 -15.37
CA PHE A 367 -9.51 -22.61 -16.25
C PHE A 367 -8.88 -23.80 -16.99
N PRO A 368 -8.47 -23.65 -18.27
CA PRO A 368 -8.69 -22.51 -19.17
C PRO A 368 -10.05 -22.54 -19.89
N ASN A 369 -10.83 -23.62 -19.75
CA ASN A 369 -11.98 -23.93 -20.60
C ASN A 369 -13.05 -22.84 -20.67
N ASP A 370 -13.30 -22.14 -19.56
CA ASP A 370 -14.40 -21.17 -19.47
C ASP A 370 -13.97 -19.74 -19.85
N LEU A 371 -12.71 -19.52 -20.27
CA LEU A 371 -12.18 -18.18 -20.57
C LEU A 371 -12.98 -17.44 -21.65
N GLY A 372 -13.55 -18.15 -22.63
CA GLY A 372 -14.38 -17.56 -23.68
C GLY A 372 -15.69 -16.93 -23.17
N GLY A 373 -16.08 -17.20 -21.93
CA GLY A 373 -17.27 -16.62 -21.29
C GLY A 373 -17.07 -15.20 -20.72
N PHE A 374 -15.88 -14.61 -20.86
CA PHE A 374 -15.52 -13.31 -20.28
C PHE A 374 -15.10 -12.31 -21.35
N GLN A 375 -15.47 -11.04 -21.24
CA GLN A 375 -15.05 -10.00 -22.17
C GLN A 375 -13.69 -9.41 -21.77
N PHE A 376 -13.37 -9.49 -20.48
CA PHE A 376 -12.12 -9.00 -19.93
C PHE A 376 -11.45 -10.11 -19.11
N VAL A 377 -10.16 -10.32 -19.33
CA VAL A 377 -9.35 -11.29 -18.57
C VAL A 377 -8.23 -10.53 -17.87
N TYR A 378 -8.22 -10.58 -16.55
CA TYR A 378 -7.14 -10.08 -15.71
C TYR A 378 -6.24 -11.23 -15.27
N VAL A 379 -4.95 -11.14 -15.61
CA VAL A 379 -3.93 -12.11 -15.21
C VAL A 379 -3.16 -11.54 -14.03
N GLY A 380 -3.42 -12.06 -12.83
CA GLY A 380 -2.91 -11.53 -11.57
C GLY A 380 -1.62 -12.21 -11.11
N ALA A 381 -1.77 -13.36 -10.48
CA ALA A 381 -0.67 -14.10 -9.86
C ALA A 381 0.02 -15.04 -10.85
N ASN A 382 1.35 -15.06 -10.87
CA ASN A 382 2.16 -15.82 -11.82
C ASN A 382 2.28 -17.32 -11.48
N HIS A 383 1.16 -18.01 -11.24
CA HIS A 383 1.15 -19.45 -11.00
C HIS A 383 1.67 -20.21 -12.22
N GLU A 384 2.41 -21.30 -11.98
CA GLU A 384 2.87 -22.19 -13.04
C GLU A 384 1.70 -22.78 -13.86
N ALA A 385 0.53 -22.96 -13.23
CA ALA A 385 -0.69 -23.38 -13.90
C ALA A 385 -1.14 -22.42 -15.02
N TYR A 386 -0.80 -21.13 -14.94
CA TYR A 386 -1.16 -20.12 -15.94
C TYR A 386 -0.11 -19.94 -17.03
N THR A 387 1.09 -20.50 -16.85
CA THR A 387 2.17 -20.45 -17.84
C THR A 387 2.33 -21.77 -18.60
N LYS A 388 1.99 -22.89 -17.97
CA LYS A 388 1.98 -24.22 -18.61
C LYS A 388 0.91 -24.28 -19.71
N LYS A 389 1.33 -24.68 -20.91
CA LYS A 389 0.48 -24.91 -22.09
C LYS A 389 -0.20 -23.64 -22.63
N THR A 390 0.59 -22.59 -22.84
CA THR A 390 0.16 -21.32 -23.47
C THR A 390 -0.60 -21.50 -24.79
N SER A 391 -0.24 -22.51 -25.60
CA SER A 391 -1.00 -22.86 -26.82
C SER A 391 -2.43 -23.34 -26.54
N THR A 392 -2.66 -24.03 -25.42
CA THR A 392 -4.00 -24.42 -24.97
C THR A 392 -4.79 -23.21 -24.50
N ILE A 393 -4.15 -22.28 -23.76
CA ILE A 393 -4.81 -21.04 -23.30
C ILE A 393 -5.34 -20.23 -24.48
N LEU A 394 -4.53 -20.02 -25.52
CA LEU A 394 -4.92 -19.29 -26.73
C LEU A 394 -6.18 -19.85 -27.40
N SER A 395 -6.35 -21.19 -27.39
CA SER A 395 -7.51 -21.84 -28.01
C SER A 395 -8.85 -21.61 -27.28
N HIS A 396 -8.81 -21.10 -26.04
CA HIS A 396 -10.00 -20.77 -25.25
C HIS A 396 -10.29 -19.26 -25.20
N LEU A 397 -9.43 -18.44 -25.79
CA LEU A 397 -9.66 -17.00 -25.95
C LEU A 397 -10.45 -16.73 -27.23
N ILE A 398 -11.23 -15.66 -27.24
CA ILE A 398 -12.10 -15.28 -28.36
C ILE A 398 -11.82 -13.86 -28.86
N PRO A 399 -12.03 -13.58 -30.17
CA PRO A 399 -11.84 -12.25 -30.72
C PRO A 399 -12.66 -11.19 -29.98
N GLY A 400 -12.07 -10.01 -29.76
CA GLY A 400 -12.69 -8.88 -29.08
C GLY A 400 -12.51 -8.86 -27.56
N GLN A 401 -11.91 -9.89 -26.96
CA GLN A 401 -11.50 -9.84 -25.55
C GLN A 401 -10.43 -8.79 -25.27
N VAL A 402 -10.39 -8.32 -24.03
CA VAL A 402 -9.29 -7.51 -23.50
C VAL A 402 -8.57 -8.31 -22.42
N ILE A 403 -7.24 -8.36 -22.50
CA ILE A 403 -6.37 -8.97 -21.50
C ILE A 403 -5.58 -7.86 -20.81
N LEU A 404 -5.68 -7.79 -19.48
CA LEU A 404 -4.77 -7.01 -18.65
C LEU A 404 -3.88 -7.96 -17.85
N ASP A 405 -2.61 -7.98 -18.19
CA ASP A 405 -1.60 -8.80 -17.55
C ASP A 405 -0.78 -7.98 -16.55
N ASN A 406 -0.89 -8.34 -15.27
CA ASN A 406 -0.24 -7.60 -14.19
C ASN A 406 1.29 -7.69 -14.22
N GLN A 407 1.85 -8.86 -14.56
CA GLN A 407 3.29 -9.11 -14.46
C GLN A 407 3.94 -9.47 -15.80
N GLY A 408 3.17 -9.50 -16.89
CA GLY A 408 3.62 -9.99 -18.19
C GLY A 408 3.76 -11.52 -18.24
N ILE A 409 2.90 -12.23 -17.52
CA ILE A 409 2.84 -13.70 -17.44
C ILE A 409 2.58 -14.32 -18.82
N TRP A 410 1.76 -13.66 -19.62
CA TRP A 410 1.33 -14.01 -20.98
C TRP A 410 2.00 -13.15 -22.05
N GLU A 411 3.08 -12.44 -21.73
CA GLU A 411 3.83 -11.61 -22.69
C GLU A 411 4.30 -12.43 -23.89
N ALA A 412 4.65 -13.71 -23.69
CA ALA A 412 5.08 -14.62 -24.74
C ALA A 412 3.99 -14.99 -25.76
N ILE A 413 2.71 -14.83 -25.44
CA ILE A 413 1.58 -15.09 -26.36
C ILE A 413 0.88 -13.82 -26.83
N ALA A 414 1.43 -12.65 -26.50
CA ALA A 414 0.79 -11.37 -26.79
C ALA A 414 0.55 -11.15 -28.29
N ASP A 415 1.51 -11.51 -29.14
CA ASP A 415 1.40 -11.34 -30.59
C ASP A 415 0.40 -12.30 -31.22
N ASP A 416 0.40 -13.56 -30.77
CA ASP A 416 -0.60 -14.55 -31.19
C ASP A 416 -2.01 -14.11 -30.77
N ALA A 417 -2.19 -13.63 -29.54
CA ALA A 417 -3.47 -13.10 -29.07
C ALA A 417 -3.93 -11.89 -29.91
N ARG A 418 -3.03 -10.95 -30.22
CA ARG A 418 -3.35 -9.81 -31.12
C ARG A 418 -3.76 -10.28 -32.51
N SER A 419 -3.11 -11.30 -33.06
CA SER A 419 -3.47 -11.87 -34.37
C SER A 419 -4.87 -12.49 -34.39
N LEU A 420 -5.38 -12.93 -33.23
CA LEU A 420 -6.74 -13.43 -33.03
C LEU A 420 -7.76 -12.31 -32.73
N GLY A 421 -7.37 -11.04 -32.80
CA GLY A 421 -8.25 -9.91 -32.54
C GLY A 421 -8.48 -9.63 -31.05
N ILE A 422 -7.58 -10.06 -30.17
CA ILE A 422 -7.61 -9.80 -28.72
C ILE A 422 -6.75 -8.57 -28.41
N SER A 423 -7.24 -7.67 -27.55
CA SER A 423 -6.46 -6.54 -27.05
C SER A 423 -5.63 -6.98 -25.85
N TYR A 424 -4.33 -7.23 -26.06
CA TYR A 424 -3.40 -7.56 -24.98
C TYR A 424 -2.69 -6.32 -24.43
N ARG A 425 -2.75 -6.15 -23.10
CA ARG A 425 -2.13 -5.05 -22.37
C ARG A 425 -1.37 -5.59 -21.15
N ARG A 426 -0.16 -5.09 -20.94
CA ARG A 426 0.65 -5.35 -19.75
C ARG A 426 0.65 -4.12 -18.87
N VAL A 427 0.55 -4.26 -17.55
CA VAL A 427 0.78 -3.14 -16.62
C VAL A 427 2.16 -2.53 -16.87
N GLY A 428 2.20 -1.22 -17.10
CA GLY A 428 3.43 -0.49 -17.46
C GLY A 428 3.86 -0.62 -18.92
N GLY A 429 3.09 -1.31 -19.77
CA GLY A 429 3.21 -1.22 -21.22
C GLY A 429 2.51 0.03 -21.77
N PRO A 430 2.68 0.36 -23.06
CA PRO A 430 2.01 1.50 -23.67
C PRO A 430 0.48 1.36 -23.59
N ASN A 431 -0.19 2.45 -23.22
CA ASN A 431 -1.65 2.59 -23.18
C ASN A 431 -2.37 1.52 -22.34
N TRP A 432 -1.70 0.95 -21.33
CA TRP A 432 -2.27 -0.14 -20.54
C TRP A 432 -3.50 0.25 -19.72
N THR A 433 -3.65 1.55 -19.41
CA THR A 433 -4.82 2.14 -18.73
C THR A 433 -5.86 2.72 -19.67
N THR A 434 -5.55 2.84 -20.97
CA THR A 434 -6.28 3.69 -21.91
C THR A 434 -7.59 3.04 -22.36
N THR A 435 -8.67 3.79 -22.35
CA THR A 435 -9.96 3.34 -22.91
C THR A 435 -9.97 3.51 -24.43
N LYS A 436 -10.75 2.72 -25.19
CA LYS A 436 -10.84 2.87 -26.67
C LYS A 436 -11.17 4.29 -27.14
N LEU A 437 -11.84 5.10 -26.30
CA LEU A 437 -12.16 6.50 -26.58
C LEU A 437 -10.91 7.41 -26.56
N GLU A 438 -9.94 7.15 -25.68
CA GLU A 438 -8.71 7.93 -25.56
C GLU A 438 -7.66 7.55 -26.63
N GLU A 439 -7.72 6.33 -27.17
CA GLU A 439 -6.89 5.91 -28.31
C GLU A 439 -7.25 6.70 -29.59
N GLU A 440 -8.53 7.08 -29.78
CA GLU A 440 -8.98 7.92 -30.90
C GLU A 440 -8.60 9.41 -30.72
N GLU A 441 -8.58 9.92 -29.48
CA GLU A 441 -8.14 11.29 -29.17
C GLU A 441 -6.61 11.45 -29.24
N SER A 442 -5.84 10.43 -28.85
CA SER A 442 -4.35 10.49 -28.85
C SER A 442 -3.71 10.47 -30.24
N GLY A 443 -4.47 10.11 -31.29
CA GLY A 443 -4.06 10.20 -32.69
C GLY A 443 -4.20 11.61 -33.30
N GLN A 444 -4.83 12.55 -32.59
CA GLN A 444 -4.88 13.95 -32.96
C GLN A 444 -4.09 14.74 -31.93
N GLY A 445 -2.93 15.26 -32.35
CA GLY A 445 -2.27 16.31 -31.58
C GLY A 445 -3.23 17.47 -31.40
N LEU A 446 -3.88 17.54 -30.23
CA LEU A 446 -4.73 18.64 -29.83
C LEU A 446 -3.85 19.82 -29.43
N PHE A 447 -3.24 20.45 -30.44
CA PHE A 447 -3.17 21.89 -30.45
C PHE A 447 -4.62 22.37 -30.58
N PHE A 448 -5.28 22.63 -29.45
CA PHE A 448 -6.45 23.50 -29.49
C PHE A 448 -5.95 24.89 -29.88
N GLU A 449 -6.00 25.19 -31.18
CA GLU A 449 -6.18 26.56 -31.63
C GLU A 449 -7.37 27.13 -30.86
N GLN A 450 -7.13 28.21 -30.10
CA GLN A 450 -8.19 29.07 -29.64
C GLN A 450 -8.86 29.68 -30.87
N GLY A 451 -9.79 28.93 -31.45
CA GLY A 451 -10.72 29.41 -32.45
C GLY A 451 -11.60 30.47 -31.80
N SER A 452 -11.24 31.73 -32.05
CA SER A 452 -12.12 32.86 -31.90
C SER A 452 -13.34 32.67 -32.81
N LYS A 453 -14.45 32.22 -32.23
CA LYS A 453 -15.79 32.46 -32.81
C LYS A 453 -16.69 33.08 -31.76
N GLN A 454 -16.86 34.39 -31.95
CA GLN A 454 -17.88 35.22 -31.32
C GLN A 454 -19.29 34.68 -31.58
N ASN A 455 -20.15 34.94 -30.59
CA ASN A 455 -21.61 34.99 -30.64
C ASN A 455 -22.34 33.74 -31.12
N GLN A 456 -22.64 32.79 -30.21
CA GLN A 456 -23.92 32.09 -30.25
C GLN A 456 -24.51 31.85 -28.84
N ASN A 457 -25.71 32.42 -28.66
CA ASN A 457 -26.76 32.09 -27.69
C ASN A 457 -26.48 32.31 -26.18
N ILE A 458 -26.23 33.57 -25.79
CA ILE A 458 -26.44 34.01 -24.41
C ILE A 458 -27.94 33.95 -24.10
N VAL A 459 -28.34 33.20 -23.08
CA VAL A 459 -29.74 33.04 -22.64
C VAL A 459 -30.06 33.96 -21.47
N TYR A 460 -29.04 34.34 -20.71
CA TYR A 460 -29.14 35.30 -19.60
C TYR A 460 -27.77 35.91 -19.31
N GLU A 461 -27.71 37.20 -18.96
CA GLU A 461 -26.48 37.90 -18.59
C GLU A 461 -26.78 39.00 -17.57
N ASN A 462 -25.88 39.15 -16.59
CA ASN A 462 -25.83 40.26 -15.65
C ASN A 462 -24.35 40.60 -15.35
N GLU A 463 -24.11 41.50 -14.40
CA GLU A 463 -22.77 41.95 -14.04
C GLU A 463 -21.87 40.87 -13.40
N TRP A 464 -22.44 39.77 -12.90
CA TRP A 464 -21.70 38.71 -12.20
C TRP A 464 -21.45 37.46 -13.05
N PHE A 465 -22.35 37.15 -13.99
CA PHE A 465 -22.25 35.96 -14.83
C PHE A 465 -23.11 36.05 -16.09
N ARG A 466 -22.80 35.19 -17.06
CA ARG A 466 -23.63 34.93 -18.23
C ARG A 466 -23.85 33.43 -18.40
N ILE A 467 -25.04 33.07 -18.86
CA ILE A 467 -25.41 31.70 -19.21
C ILE A 467 -25.53 31.63 -20.72
N ARG A 468 -24.78 30.73 -21.34
CA ARG A 468 -24.86 30.45 -22.78
C ARG A 468 -25.28 29.01 -23.03
N THR A 469 -25.96 28.76 -24.13
CA THR A 469 -26.21 27.38 -24.59
C THR A 469 -25.04 26.89 -25.43
N ALA A 470 -24.64 25.65 -25.21
CA ALA A 470 -23.75 24.91 -26.09
C ALA A 470 -24.45 23.66 -26.63
N THR A 471 -24.06 23.27 -27.83
CA THR A 471 -24.48 22.00 -28.44
C THR A 471 -23.24 21.22 -28.80
N ASP A 472 -23.04 20.11 -28.13
CA ASP A 472 -22.07 19.10 -28.51
C ASP A 472 -22.80 17.77 -28.66
N LYS A 473 -22.96 17.33 -29.91
CA LYS A 473 -23.69 16.10 -30.26
C LYS A 473 -22.98 14.84 -29.78
N THR A 474 -21.70 14.93 -29.40
CA THR A 474 -20.95 13.82 -28.81
C THR A 474 -21.27 13.65 -27.32
N LEU A 475 -21.53 14.76 -26.61
CA LEU A 475 -21.86 14.76 -25.18
C LEU A 475 -23.37 14.61 -24.92
N SER A 476 -24.22 15.24 -25.75
CA SER A 476 -25.67 15.19 -25.58
C SER A 476 -26.42 15.50 -26.89
N PRO A 477 -27.52 14.78 -27.20
CA PRO A 477 -28.38 15.12 -28.32
C PRO A 477 -29.19 16.42 -28.10
N LYS A 478 -29.22 16.93 -26.87
CA LYS A 478 -29.90 18.20 -26.49
C LYS A 478 -28.88 19.29 -26.16
N PRO A 479 -29.17 20.58 -26.44
CA PRO A 479 -28.38 21.70 -25.95
C PRO A 479 -28.26 21.66 -24.43
N TYR A 480 -27.08 22.01 -23.91
CA TYR A 480 -26.83 22.19 -22.47
C TYR A 480 -26.36 23.62 -22.19
N PHE A 481 -26.43 24.03 -20.92
CA PHE A 481 -26.08 25.38 -20.50
C PHE A 481 -24.68 25.41 -19.91
N ILE A 482 -23.94 26.49 -20.21
CA ILE A 482 -22.65 26.80 -19.63
C ILE A 482 -22.77 28.14 -18.91
N LEU A 483 -22.32 28.14 -17.67
CA LEU A 483 -22.21 29.32 -16.82
C LEU A 483 -20.82 29.92 -17.01
N ASP A 484 -20.70 31.03 -17.71
CA ASP A 484 -19.47 31.80 -17.75
C ASP A 484 -19.52 32.86 -16.64
N ARG A 485 -18.49 32.89 -15.80
CA ARG A 485 -18.29 33.89 -14.75
C ARG A 485 -16.79 34.20 -14.67
N PRO A 486 -16.38 35.35 -14.11
CA PRO A 486 -14.98 35.66 -13.89
C PRO A 486 -14.28 34.55 -13.11
N ASP A 487 -13.01 34.31 -13.42
CA ASP A 487 -12.15 33.47 -12.58
C ASP A 487 -12.10 34.06 -11.16
N SER A 488 -11.81 33.23 -10.17
CA SER A 488 -11.72 33.65 -8.78
C SER A 488 -10.36 33.36 -8.18
N THR A 489 -10.09 33.97 -7.04
CA THR A 489 -8.88 33.77 -6.26
C THR A 489 -9.23 33.49 -4.81
N ILE A 490 -8.43 32.66 -4.16
CA ILE A 490 -8.51 32.34 -2.73
C ILE A 490 -7.10 32.54 -2.17
N ILE A 491 -7.00 33.18 -1.01
CA ILE A 491 -5.73 33.40 -0.34
C ILE A 491 -5.79 32.82 1.06
N ILE A 492 -4.84 31.95 1.40
CA ILE A 492 -4.74 31.31 2.72
C ILE A 492 -3.70 32.10 3.53
N PRO A 493 -4.11 32.87 4.55
CA PRO A 493 -3.19 33.55 5.44
C PRO A 493 -2.67 32.54 6.45
N VAL A 494 -1.38 32.25 6.41
CA VAL A 494 -0.71 31.24 7.25
C VAL A 494 0.52 31.82 7.92
N SER A 495 0.70 31.53 9.22
CA SER A 495 1.90 31.94 9.96
C SER A 495 3.02 30.91 9.97
N THR A 496 4.20 31.33 10.41
CA THR A 496 5.36 30.46 10.67
C THR A 496 5.06 29.37 11.70
N SER A 497 4.10 29.60 12.60
CA SER A 497 3.61 28.60 13.57
C SER A 497 2.40 27.81 13.05
N TYR A 498 2.12 27.87 11.75
CA TYR A 498 1.00 27.18 11.09
C TYR A 498 -0.38 27.48 11.71
N ARG A 499 -0.58 28.76 12.05
CA ARG A 499 -1.91 29.29 12.37
C ARG A 499 -2.52 29.94 11.14
N PHE A 500 -3.84 29.87 11.03
CA PHE A 500 -4.61 30.29 9.86
C PHE A 500 -5.66 31.32 10.25
N LEU A 501 -5.78 32.38 9.46
CA LEU A 501 -6.89 33.32 9.61
C LEU A 501 -8.09 32.86 8.80
N LEU A 502 -9.25 32.75 9.46
CA LEU A 502 -10.54 32.51 8.82
C LEU A 502 -11.47 33.70 9.09
N GLN A 503 -12.36 33.94 8.13
CA GLN A 503 -13.47 34.89 8.29
C GLN A 503 -14.80 34.15 8.34
N LYS A 504 -15.74 34.65 9.13
CA LYS A 504 -17.07 34.08 9.24
C LYS A 504 -18.01 34.84 8.33
N GLN A 505 -18.50 34.22 7.28
CA GLN A 505 -19.38 34.85 6.30
C GLN A 505 -20.80 34.30 6.40
N TYR A 506 -21.79 35.19 6.32
CA TYR A 506 -23.19 34.79 6.17
C TYR A 506 -23.51 34.52 4.71
N ARG A 507 -23.93 33.29 4.39
CA ARG A 507 -24.33 32.88 3.05
C ARG A 507 -25.87 32.90 2.96
N PRO A 508 -26.48 33.97 2.42
CA PRO A 508 -27.93 34.19 2.50
C PRO A 508 -28.74 33.09 1.81
N HIS A 509 -28.22 32.50 0.72
CA HIS A 509 -28.91 31.46 -0.05
C HIS A 509 -29.12 30.13 0.68
N VAL A 510 -28.33 29.89 1.73
CA VAL A 510 -28.46 28.72 2.61
C VAL A 510 -28.83 29.12 4.04
N ALA A 511 -29.04 30.42 4.29
CA ALA A 511 -29.34 31.02 5.60
C ALA A 511 -28.42 30.51 6.73
N ARG A 512 -27.14 30.29 6.42
CA ARG A 512 -26.13 29.74 7.34
C ARG A 512 -24.85 30.54 7.28
N GLN A 513 -24.06 30.43 8.33
CA GLN A 513 -22.74 31.06 8.43
C GLN A 513 -21.66 29.99 8.27
N SER A 514 -20.69 30.22 7.41
CA SER A 514 -19.49 29.37 7.28
C SER A 514 -18.26 30.16 7.72
N TRP A 515 -17.28 29.45 8.27
CA TRP A 515 -15.91 29.96 8.32
C TRP A 515 -15.23 29.67 7.00
N GLU A 516 -14.51 30.65 6.46
CA GLU A 516 -14.00 30.66 5.09
C GLU A 516 -12.64 31.35 5.01
N PHE A 517 -11.84 31.00 4.01
CA PHE A 517 -10.66 31.78 3.64
C PHE A 517 -11.07 33.02 2.84
N PRO A 518 -10.26 34.10 2.88
CA PRO A 518 -10.52 35.26 2.04
C PRO A 518 -10.51 34.90 0.55
N MET A 519 -11.50 35.38 -0.20
CA MET A 519 -11.68 35.04 -1.60
C MET A 519 -12.56 36.03 -2.35
N GLY A 520 -12.32 36.14 -3.66
CA GLY A 520 -13.23 36.89 -4.53
C GLY A 520 -12.97 36.71 -6.01
N SER A 521 -13.70 37.46 -6.82
CA SER A 521 -13.60 37.44 -8.27
C SER A 521 -12.37 38.22 -8.74
N ILE A 522 -11.78 37.78 -9.85
CA ILE A 522 -10.68 38.48 -10.51
C ILE A 522 -11.29 39.49 -11.48
N ASP A 523 -10.99 40.76 -11.26
CA ASP A 523 -11.53 41.84 -12.09
C ASP A 523 -10.84 41.93 -13.46
N ALA A 524 -11.52 42.58 -14.41
CA ALA A 524 -10.99 42.74 -15.75
C ALA A 524 -9.68 43.55 -15.75
N GLY A 525 -8.58 42.93 -16.18
CA GLY A 525 -7.25 43.54 -16.21
C GLY A 525 -6.40 43.27 -14.96
N GLU A 526 -6.95 42.56 -13.97
CA GLU A 526 -6.27 42.13 -12.76
C GLU A 526 -5.64 40.73 -12.93
N THR A 527 -4.41 40.52 -12.44
CA THR A 527 -3.83 39.17 -12.36
C THR A 527 -4.39 38.40 -11.16
N PRO A 528 -4.42 37.05 -11.18
CA PRO A 528 -4.91 36.27 -10.04
C PRO A 528 -4.19 36.57 -8.72
N LYS A 529 -2.89 36.93 -8.80
CA LYS A 529 -2.10 37.32 -7.65
C LYS A 529 -2.53 38.69 -7.11
N GLU A 530 -2.68 39.69 -7.98
CA GLU A 530 -3.15 41.03 -7.59
C GLU A 530 -4.53 40.96 -6.93
N ALA A 531 -5.45 40.18 -7.51
CA ALA A 531 -6.75 39.90 -6.91
C ALA A 531 -6.60 39.29 -5.51
N ALA A 532 -5.70 38.30 -5.34
CA ALA A 532 -5.49 37.65 -4.05
C ALA A 532 -5.02 38.65 -2.97
N HIS A 533 -4.15 39.59 -3.34
CA HIS A 533 -3.69 40.67 -2.45
C HIS A 533 -4.80 41.65 -2.12
N ARG A 534 -5.60 42.03 -3.12
CA ARG A 534 -6.74 42.92 -2.95
C ARG A 534 -7.76 42.31 -2.00
N GLU A 535 -8.18 41.07 -2.23
CA GLU A 535 -9.14 40.36 -1.38
C GLU A 535 -8.62 40.19 0.05
N LEU A 536 -7.33 39.84 0.23
CA LEU A 536 -6.74 39.78 1.56
C LEU A 536 -6.86 41.12 2.30
N LEU A 537 -6.57 42.22 1.62
CA LEU A 537 -6.61 43.56 2.19
C LEU A 537 -8.04 44.04 2.45
N GLU A 538 -8.94 43.86 1.48
CA GLU A 538 -10.33 44.32 1.56
C GLU A 538 -11.11 43.55 2.63
N GLU A 539 -10.97 42.23 2.68
CA GLU A 539 -11.75 41.40 3.58
C GLU A 539 -11.16 41.31 5.00
N THR A 540 -9.83 41.25 5.13
CA THR A 540 -9.17 41.04 6.44
C THR A 540 -8.42 42.26 6.98
N GLY A 541 -8.09 43.23 6.12
CA GLY A 541 -7.20 44.33 6.44
C GLY A 541 -5.71 43.97 6.43
N LEU A 542 -5.35 42.71 6.11
CA LEU A 542 -3.96 42.29 6.00
C LEU A 542 -3.36 42.64 4.65
N SER A 543 -2.07 42.99 4.65
CA SER A 543 -1.28 43.09 3.43
C SER A 543 -0.06 42.19 3.57
N CYS A 544 0.32 41.49 2.51
CA CYS A 544 1.43 40.55 2.54
C CYS A 544 2.25 40.71 1.27
N SER A 545 3.56 40.91 1.35
CA SER A 545 4.43 40.88 0.16
C SER A 545 4.85 39.46 -0.20
N ASN A 546 4.90 38.56 0.79
CA ASN A 546 5.36 37.19 0.65
C ASN A 546 4.19 36.23 0.35
N THR A 547 3.85 36.13 -0.94
CA THR A 547 2.79 35.24 -1.43
C THR A 547 3.31 34.24 -2.46
N GLN A 548 2.88 33.00 -2.34
CA GLN A 548 3.22 31.91 -3.26
C GLN A 548 1.96 31.29 -3.89
N PRO A 549 1.97 31.00 -5.20
CA PRO A 549 0.89 30.23 -5.83
C PRO A 549 0.90 28.80 -5.30
N LEU A 550 -0.27 28.28 -4.92
CA LEU A 550 -0.43 26.92 -4.42
C LEU A 550 -1.00 25.99 -5.49
N ALA A 551 -2.15 26.34 -6.05
CA ALA A 551 -2.86 25.49 -7.00
C ALA A 551 -3.86 26.29 -7.85
N THR A 552 -4.39 25.67 -8.89
CA THR A 552 -5.57 26.15 -9.63
C THR A 552 -6.52 24.98 -9.81
N PHE A 553 -7.80 25.20 -9.56
CA PHE A 553 -8.83 24.18 -9.72
C PHE A 553 -10.06 24.73 -10.43
N TYR A 554 -10.93 23.82 -10.88
CA TYR A 554 -12.21 24.14 -11.49
C TYR A 554 -13.32 23.76 -10.50
N PRO A 555 -14.09 24.71 -9.95
CA PRO A 555 -15.07 24.40 -8.90
C PRO A 555 -16.22 23.50 -9.38
N ILE A 556 -16.69 23.70 -10.62
CA ILE A 556 -17.85 23.02 -11.20
C ILE A 556 -17.64 22.79 -12.71
N PRO A 557 -16.64 21.98 -13.11
CA PRO A 557 -16.22 21.84 -14.52
C PRO A 557 -17.31 21.28 -15.45
N GLY A 558 -18.34 20.62 -14.90
CA GLY A 558 -19.50 20.16 -15.66
C GLY A 558 -20.53 21.26 -15.98
N LEU A 559 -20.39 22.46 -15.41
CA LEU A 559 -21.36 23.56 -15.54
C LEU A 559 -20.71 24.91 -15.90
N ALA A 560 -19.52 25.20 -15.38
CA ALA A 560 -18.82 26.47 -15.59
C ALA A 560 -17.38 26.27 -16.05
N SER A 561 -16.89 27.21 -16.85
CA SER A 561 -15.47 27.28 -17.25
C SER A 561 -14.58 28.04 -16.25
N GLN A 562 -15.15 28.45 -15.11
CA GLN A 562 -14.46 29.23 -14.09
C GLN A 562 -13.24 28.46 -13.53
N ARG A 563 -12.10 29.14 -13.47
CA ARG A 563 -10.92 28.71 -12.72
C ARG A 563 -10.86 29.45 -11.38
N SER A 564 -10.35 28.76 -10.37
CA SER A 564 -10.08 29.34 -9.07
C SER A 564 -8.63 29.12 -8.70
N HIS A 565 -7.92 30.22 -8.47
CA HIS A 565 -6.50 30.23 -8.15
C HIS A 565 -6.31 30.33 -6.64
N ILE A 566 -5.40 29.54 -6.08
CA ILE A 566 -5.13 29.53 -4.64
C ILE A 566 -3.72 30.04 -4.40
N PHE A 567 -3.58 30.96 -3.45
CA PHE A 567 -2.31 31.51 -2.98
C PHE A 567 -2.13 31.27 -1.48
N LEU A 568 -0.89 31.10 -1.04
CA LEU A 568 -0.52 31.17 0.37
C LEU A 568 0.09 32.53 0.65
N ALA A 569 -0.42 33.22 1.67
CA ALA A 569 0.17 34.43 2.22
C ALA A 569 0.87 34.09 3.53
N HIS A 570 2.18 34.31 3.58
CA HIS A 570 2.98 34.11 4.79
C HIS A 570 2.88 35.36 5.66
N ILE A 571 2.16 35.26 6.77
CA ILE A 571 1.87 36.34 7.72
C ILE A 571 2.59 36.06 9.04
N THR A 572 3.17 37.05 9.71
CA THR A 572 3.79 36.76 11.03
C THR A 572 2.73 36.44 12.09
N ASP A 573 3.13 35.75 13.14
CA ASP A 573 2.23 35.47 14.27
C ASP A 573 1.71 36.76 14.92
N GLU A 574 2.55 37.80 15.01
CA GLU A 574 2.16 39.12 15.52
C GLU A 574 1.16 39.84 14.63
N GLU A 575 1.32 39.72 13.30
CA GLU A 575 0.38 40.30 12.32
C GLU A 575 -0.98 39.60 12.41
N LEU A 576 -1.02 38.28 12.58
CA LEU A 576 -2.28 37.54 12.80
C LEU A 576 -2.98 37.93 14.11
N ASP A 577 -2.21 38.14 15.18
CA ASP A 577 -2.74 38.49 16.50
C ASP A 577 -3.12 39.97 16.64
N ALA A 578 -2.74 40.82 15.67
CA ALA A 578 -3.13 42.22 15.65
C ALA A 578 -4.66 42.37 15.54
N LYS A 579 -5.21 43.43 16.16
CA LYS A 579 -6.63 43.75 16.00
C LYS A 579 -6.85 44.37 14.63
N HIS A 580 -7.49 43.61 13.76
CA HIS A 580 -7.94 44.06 12.45
C HIS A 580 -9.28 44.80 12.59
N TYR A 581 -9.40 45.96 11.92
CA TYR A 581 -10.65 46.70 11.81
C TYR A 581 -11.08 46.76 10.34
N PRO A 582 -11.48 45.64 9.73
CA PRO A 582 -11.94 45.67 8.35
C PRO A 582 -13.26 46.42 8.24
N ASN A 583 -13.51 46.96 7.06
CA ASN A 583 -14.86 47.37 6.67
C ASN A 583 -15.73 46.11 6.69
N LEU A 584 -16.73 46.04 7.56
CA LEU A 584 -17.70 44.94 7.58
C LEU A 584 -18.68 45.07 6.39
N SER A 585 -18.15 44.96 5.17
CA SER A 585 -18.89 44.78 3.93
C SER A 585 -18.98 43.29 3.57
N GLU A 586 -19.80 42.95 2.58
CA GLU A 586 -19.84 41.60 1.98
C GLU A 586 -20.26 40.43 2.89
N GLY A 587 -20.92 40.72 4.01
CA GLY A 587 -21.52 39.71 4.88
C GLY A 587 -20.53 39.00 5.80
N ILE A 588 -19.32 39.56 6.00
CA ILE A 588 -18.35 39.10 6.98
C ILE A 588 -18.79 39.53 8.40
N LEU A 589 -18.74 38.61 9.35
CA LEU A 589 -19.29 38.77 10.70
C LEU A 589 -18.26 38.67 11.82
N ALA A 590 -17.16 37.95 11.59
CA ALA A 590 -16.12 37.72 12.59
C ALA A 590 -14.85 37.19 11.93
N PHE A 591 -13.73 37.29 12.64
CA PHE A 591 -12.46 36.65 12.27
C PHE A 591 -12.01 35.73 13.39
N GLN A 592 -11.29 34.67 13.03
CA GLN A 592 -10.69 33.77 13.99
C GLN A 592 -9.38 33.23 13.46
N VAL A 593 -8.33 33.35 14.27
CA VAL A 593 -7.07 32.64 14.05
C VAL A 593 -7.21 31.24 14.66
N VAL A 594 -6.93 30.21 13.87
CA VAL A 594 -7.07 28.81 14.26
C VAL A 594 -5.82 28.02 13.92
N THR A 595 -5.55 26.96 14.68
CA THR A 595 -4.54 25.97 14.30
C THR A 595 -5.11 25.02 13.23
N ALA A 596 -4.24 24.26 12.56
CA ALA A 596 -4.65 23.22 11.62
C ALA A 596 -5.65 22.22 12.24
N GLN A 597 -5.45 21.85 13.50
CA GLN A 597 -6.30 20.92 14.27
C GLN A 597 -7.71 21.49 14.43
N ILE A 598 -7.81 22.75 14.86
CA ILE A 598 -9.09 23.42 15.08
C ILE A 598 -9.80 23.59 13.74
N LEU A 599 -9.09 23.98 12.69
CA LEU A 599 -9.65 24.10 11.34
C LEU A 599 -10.22 22.76 10.87
N GLN A 600 -9.48 21.66 11.03
CA GLN A 600 -9.94 20.32 10.67
C GLN A 600 -11.16 19.87 11.50
N SER A 601 -11.20 20.20 12.79
CA SER A 601 -12.37 19.98 13.65
C SER A 601 -13.57 20.83 13.21
N MET A 602 -13.36 22.06 12.74
CA MET A 602 -14.40 22.92 12.18
C MET A 602 -14.97 22.37 10.87
N ILE A 603 -14.14 21.74 10.02
CA ILE A 603 -14.60 20.99 8.85
C ILE A 603 -15.45 19.79 9.29
N ALA A 604 -14.92 18.95 10.19
CA ALA A 604 -15.61 17.75 10.65
C ALA A 604 -16.96 18.05 11.33
N SER A 605 -17.06 19.18 12.03
CA SER A 605 -18.29 19.65 12.67
C SER A 605 -19.19 20.50 11.77
N ASN A 606 -18.87 20.60 10.47
CA ASN A 606 -19.64 21.35 9.47
C ASN A 606 -19.82 22.85 9.79
N LYS A 607 -18.85 23.43 10.53
CA LYS A 607 -18.69 24.88 10.74
C LYS A 607 -18.00 25.55 9.55
N ILE A 608 -17.23 24.78 8.79
CA ILE A 608 -16.73 25.12 7.46
C ILE A 608 -17.48 24.22 6.49
N PHE A 609 -18.34 24.80 5.65
CA PHE A 609 -19.07 24.05 4.62
C PHE A 609 -18.90 24.66 3.22
N ASP A 610 -18.21 25.79 3.11
CA ASP A 610 -17.92 26.43 1.83
C ASP A 610 -16.96 25.58 0.98
N GLY A 611 -17.36 25.34 -0.27
CA GLY A 611 -16.64 24.44 -1.18
C GLY A 611 -15.27 24.94 -1.60
N PHE A 612 -15.09 26.27 -1.73
CA PHE A 612 -13.80 26.85 -2.12
C PHE A 612 -12.79 26.74 -0.98
N THR A 613 -13.21 27.02 0.25
CA THR A 613 -12.41 26.87 1.47
C THR A 613 -12.02 25.40 1.67
N LEU A 614 -12.97 24.46 1.50
CA LEU A 614 -12.68 23.03 1.62
C LEU A 614 -11.68 22.56 0.54
N ALA A 615 -11.82 23.02 -0.70
CA ALA A 615 -10.88 22.72 -1.77
C ALA A 615 -9.50 23.31 -1.50
N ALA A 616 -9.43 24.56 -1.05
CA ALA A 616 -8.19 25.25 -0.70
C ALA A 616 -7.45 24.55 0.44
N TRP A 617 -8.17 24.16 1.51
CA TRP A 617 -7.61 23.38 2.62
C TRP A 617 -7.12 22.00 2.17
N SER A 618 -7.89 21.31 1.33
CA SER A 618 -7.51 20.00 0.80
C SER A 618 -6.24 20.07 -0.06
N LEU A 619 -6.12 21.09 -0.90
CA LEU A 619 -4.96 21.30 -1.77
C LEU A 619 -3.74 21.76 -0.98
N PHE A 620 -3.94 22.59 0.05
CA PHE A 620 -2.89 22.95 1.01
C PHE A 620 -2.36 21.72 1.73
N ASN A 621 -3.22 20.88 2.31
CA ASN A 621 -2.78 19.65 2.97
C ASN A 621 -2.12 18.64 2.02
N ALA A 622 -2.53 18.60 0.75
CA ALA A 622 -1.91 17.73 -0.25
C ALA A 622 -0.48 18.21 -0.63
N GLY A 623 -0.24 19.53 -0.61
CA GLY A 623 1.08 20.13 -0.89
C GLY A 623 1.98 20.28 0.34
N SER A 624 1.40 20.40 1.54
CA SER A 624 2.08 20.58 2.83
C SER A 624 2.18 19.25 3.57
N ALA A 625 2.99 18.32 3.04
CA ALA A 625 3.26 17.02 3.66
C ALA A 625 3.98 17.09 5.03
N GLU A 626 4.14 18.28 5.64
CA GLU A 626 4.80 18.49 6.94
C GLU A 626 3.83 18.81 8.10
N LEU A 627 2.51 18.96 7.86
CA LEU A 627 1.56 19.47 8.88
C LEU A 627 0.82 18.43 9.73
N SER A 628 0.98 17.12 9.44
CA SER A 628 0.35 16.07 10.25
C SER A 628 0.91 15.99 11.68
N ASN A 629 2.00 16.69 11.96
CA ASN A 629 2.85 16.46 13.11
C ASN A 629 2.71 17.44 14.28
N VAL A 630 1.75 18.36 14.20
CA VAL A 630 1.41 19.27 15.32
C VAL A 630 0.13 18.81 16.03
N CYS A 631 -0.60 17.81 15.50
CA CYS A 631 -1.92 17.41 16.00
C CYS A 631 -1.92 16.45 17.21
N SER A 632 -0.77 16.00 17.71
CA SER A 632 -0.70 14.94 18.73
C SER A 632 0.06 15.31 20.01
N SER A 633 0.24 16.60 20.29
CA SER A 633 0.73 17.06 21.58
C SER A 633 -0.19 18.14 22.15
N ASP A 634 -1.26 17.68 22.81
CA ASP A 634 -1.90 18.31 23.95
C ASP A 634 -2.37 17.21 24.92
#